data_AF-A0AAP5H420-F1
#
_entry.id   AF-A0AAP5H420-F1
#
_cell.length_a   1.000
_cell.length_b   1.000
_cell.length_c   1.000
_cell.angle_alpha   90.00
_cell.angle_beta   90.00
_cell.angle_gamma   90.00
#
_symmetry.space_group_name_H-M   'P 1'
#
loop_
_entity.id
_entity.type
_entity.pdbx_description
1 polymer ?
#
loop_
_entity_poly.entity_id
_entity_poly.type
_entity_poly.pdbx_seq_one_letter_code
_entity_poly.pdbx_strand_id
1 'polypeptide(L)' 'MKKYIEIGVGNTWFIRTELEHEDGTETEIKGIYSPFQLKSIYIRVWFGKRVFIMDTREGMKLAKKDKKKYKLILGFYGI' A
#
# COMPACT_ATOMS: atom_id res chain seq x y z
N MET A 1 4.85 14.95 -3.17
CA MET A 1 4.59 13.95 -2.11
C MET A 1 3.43 13.04 -2.48
N LYS A 2 3.63 11.72 -2.45
CA LYS A 2 2.57 10.72 -2.63
C LYS A 2 2.12 10.17 -1.28
N LYS A 3 0.84 9.88 -1.13
CA LYS A 3 0.25 9.33 0.09
C LYS A 3 -0.38 7.98 -0.20
N TYR A 4 -0.09 7.00 0.64
CA TYR A 4 -0.69 5.68 0.57
C TYR A 4 -1.32 5.33 1.92
N ILE A 5 -2.64 5.36 2.01
CA ILE A 5 -3.37 4.90 3.20
C ILE A 5 -3.63 3.42 3.01
N GLU A 6 -3.15 2.59 3.93
CA GLU A 6 -3.25 1.14 3.86
C GLU A 6 -4.00 0.59 5.07
N ILE A 7 -5.01 -0.22 4.80
CA ILE A 7 -5.81 -0.93 5.79
C ILE A 7 -5.66 -2.43 5.53
N GLY A 8 -5.20 -3.19 6.52
CA GLY A 8 -5.06 -4.61 6.33
C GLY A 8 -4.18 -5.33 7.34
N VAL A 9 -4.03 -6.64 7.11
CA VAL A 9 -3.23 -7.54 7.94
C VAL A 9 -1.88 -7.80 7.30
N GLY A 10 -0.85 -7.92 8.14
CA GLY A 10 0.54 -8.14 7.72
C GLY A 10 1.36 -6.85 7.53
N ASN A 11 0.77 -5.69 7.79
CA ASN A 11 1.48 -4.42 8.02
C ASN A 11 1.83 -4.23 9.50
N THR A 12 2.68 -3.25 9.81
CA THR A 12 3.07 -2.89 11.19
C THR A 12 1.86 -2.53 12.04
N TRP A 13 0.88 -1.84 11.44
CA TRP A 13 -0.41 -1.53 12.04
C TRP A 13 -1.56 -1.90 11.10
N PHE A 14 -2.74 -2.13 11.67
CA PHE A 14 -3.95 -2.44 10.91
C PHE A 14 -4.35 -1.30 9.95
N ILE A 15 -4.12 -0.05 10.36
CA ILE A 15 -4.29 1.15 9.54
C ILE A 15 -2.98 1.94 9.61
N ARG A 16 -2.40 2.27 8.45
CA ARG A 16 -1.21 3.13 8.34
C ARG A 16 -1.32 4.07 7.15
N THR A 17 -0.60 5.18 7.20
CA THR A 17 -0.36 6.04 6.05
C THR A 17 1.13 6.10 5.77
N GLU A 18 1.52 5.80 4.54
CA GLU A 18 2.90 5.91 4.05
C GLU A 18 3.00 7.18 3.19
N LEU A 19 3.95 8.05 3.54
CA LEU A 19 4.26 9.27 2.81
C LEU A 19 5.55 9.06 2.04
N GLU A 20 5.48 9.10 0.72
CA GLU A 20 6.64 9.07 -0.17
C GLU A 20 6.95 10.51 -0.62
N HIS A 21 8.10 11.01 -0.18
CA HIS A 21 8.60 12.34 -0.50
C HIS A 21 9.25 12.36 -1.89
N GLU A 22 9.45 13.55 -2.44
CA GLU A 22 10.03 13.71 -3.79
C GLU A 22 11.51 13.31 -3.86
N ASP A 23 12.21 13.33 -2.73
CA ASP A 23 13.57 12.84 -2.57
C ASP A 23 13.67 11.31 -2.45
N GLY A 24 12.52 10.60 -2.49
CA GLY A 24 12.42 9.15 -2.36
C GLY A 24 12.43 8.65 -0.91
N THR A 25 12.42 9.54 0.09
CA THR A 25 12.29 9.11 1.49
C THR A 25 10.85 8.69 1.80
N GLU A 26 10.71 7.67 2.65
CA GLU A 26 9.41 7.10 3.06
C GLU A 26 9.19 7.35 4.55
N THR A 27 8.02 7.89 4.92
CA THR A 27 7.61 8.07 6.32
C THR A 27 6.34 7.27 6.61
N GLU A 28 6.36 6.42 7.63
CA GLU A 28 5.19 5.68 8.08
C GLU A 28 4.50 6.37 9.26
N ILE A 29 3.20 6.60 9.14
CA ILE A 29 2.34 7.16 10.18
C ILE A 29 1.29 6.12 10.55
N LYS A 30 1.08 5.88 11.84
CA LYS A 30 -0.01 5.03 12.32
C LYS A 30 -1.36 5.75 12.11
N GLY A 31 -2.32 5.10 11.47
CA GLY A 31 -3.65 5.65 11.20
C GLY A 31 -3.78 6.38 9.85
N ILE A 32 -4.82 7.20 9.73
CA ILE A 32 -5.19 7.95 8.53
C ILE A 32 -4.62 9.38 8.65
N TYR A 33 -3.81 9.80 7.67
CA TYR A 33 -3.27 11.15 7.60
C TYR A 33 -4.08 12.03 6.63
N SER A 34 -4.44 13.23 7.06
CA SER A 34 -5.28 14.22 6.35
C SER A 34 -4.49 15.52 6.13
N PRO A 35 -4.75 16.31 5.06
CA PRO A 35 -5.73 16.07 3.99
C PRO A 35 -5.26 15.01 2.99
N PHE A 36 -6.21 14.31 2.36
CA PHE A 36 -5.93 13.25 1.40
C PHE A 36 -6.88 13.33 0.21
N GLN A 37 -6.33 13.56 -0.99
CA GLN A 37 -7.10 13.53 -2.23
C GLN A 37 -6.91 12.18 -2.94
N LEU A 38 -7.95 11.35 -2.89
CA LEU A 38 -7.94 10.02 -3.50
C LEU A 38 -7.72 10.09 -5.03
N LYS A 39 -6.79 9.28 -5.54
CA LYS A 39 -6.47 9.14 -6.96
C LYS A 39 -6.69 7.72 -7.48
N SER A 40 -6.33 6.70 -6.71
CA SER A 40 -6.63 5.30 -7.05
C SER A 40 -6.80 4.44 -5.79
N ILE A 41 -7.45 3.30 -5.95
CA ILE A 41 -7.62 2.29 -4.91
C ILE A 41 -6.91 1.05 -5.40
N TYR A 42 -6.19 0.38 -4.52
CA TYR A 42 -5.56 -0.90 -4.83
C TYR A 42 -5.82 -1.95 -3.76
N ILE A 43 -5.86 -3.21 -4.19
CA ILE A 43 -5.84 -4.37 -3.31
C ILE A 43 -4.51 -5.08 -3.51
N ARG A 44 -3.80 -5.34 -2.41
CA ARG A 44 -2.54 -6.08 -2.40
C ARG A 44 -2.70 -7.35 -1.57
N VAL A 45 -2.57 -8.49 -2.24
CA VAL A 45 -2.56 -9.82 -1.63
C VAL A 45 -1.16 -10.39 -1.73
N TRP A 46 -0.48 -10.52 -0.60
CA TRP A 46 0.75 -11.30 -0.49
C TRP A 46 0.39 -12.68 0.04
N PHE A 47 0.66 -13.72 -0.75
CA PHE A 47 0.47 -15.11 -0.35
C PHE A 47 1.75 -15.93 -0.59
N GLY A 48 2.47 -16.24 0.48
CA GLY A 48 3.75 -16.95 0.41
C GLY A 48 4.80 -16.13 -0.34
N LYS A 49 5.31 -16.64 -1.47
CA LYS A 49 6.29 -15.95 -2.33
C LYS A 49 5.66 -15.13 -3.45
N ARG A 50 4.33 -15.06 -3.55
CA ARG A 50 3.63 -14.34 -4.63
C ARG A 50 2.94 -13.11 -4.06
N VAL A 51 3.01 -12.02 -4.81
CA VAL A 51 2.35 -10.75 -4.50
C VAL A 51 1.48 -10.39 -5.68
N PHE A 52 0.20 -10.27 -5.43
CA PHE A 52 -0.80 -9.80 -6.36
C PHE A 52 -1.21 -8.39 -5.96
N ILE A 53 -1.24 -7.47 -6.93
CA ILE A 53 -1.68 -6.09 -6.75
C ILE A 53 -2.70 -5.83 -7.85
N MET A 54 -3.89 -5.37 -7.47
CA MET A 54 -4.90 -4.88 -8.40
C MET A 54 -5.16 -3.42 -8.05
N ASP A 55 -4.81 -2.51 -8.94
CA ASP A 55 -5.04 -1.07 -8.79
C ASP A 55 -6.07 -0.61 -9.83
N THR A 56 -6.98 0.28 -9.43
CA THR A 56 -8.06 0.77 -10.31
C THR A 56 -7.55 1.57 -11.51
N ARG A 57 -6.31 2.07 -11.47
CA ARG A 57 -5.69 2.88 -12.53
C ARG A 57 -4.62 2.12 -13.32
N GLU A 58 -3.78 1.33 -12.65
CA GLU A 58 -2.71 0.56 -13.29
C GLU A 58 -3.13 -0.86 -13.69
N GLY A 59 -4.28 -1.36 -13.20
CA GLY A 59 -4.75 -2.72 -13.46
C GLY A 59 -4.09 -3.77 -12.56
N MET A 60 -3.90 -4.97 -13.09
CA MET A 60 -3.41 -6.13 -12.33
C MET A 60 -1.92 -6.37 -12.52
N LYS A 61 -1.18 -6.55 -11.42
CA LYS A 61 0.23 -6.91 -11.39
C LYS A 61 0.41 -8.16 -10.52
N LEU A 62 1.16 -9.13 -11.03
CA LEU A 62 1.58 -10.31 -10.29
C LEU A 62 3.10 -10.37 -10.25
N ALA A 63 3.67 -10.51 -9.06
CA ALA A 63 5.10 -10.56 -8.84
C ALA A 63 5.49 -11.72 -7.92
N LYS A 64 6.70 -12.27 -8.12
CA LYS A 64 7.32 -13.23 -7.21
C LYS A 64 8.33 -12.51 -6.33
N LYS A 65 8.29 -12.75 -5.02
CA LYS A 65 9.23 -12.24 -4.03
C LYS A 65 9.99 -13.41 -3.41
N ASP A 66 11.22 -13.16 -2.99
CA ASP A 66 12.05 -14.21 -2.39
C ASP A 66 11.56 -14.60 -0.98
N LYS A 67 11.16 -13.59 -0.20
CA LYS A 67 10.65 -13.76 1.16
C LYS A 67 9.20 -14.25 1.15
N LYS A 68 8.89 -15.18 2.06
CA LYS A 68 7.51 -15.62 2.32
C LYS A 68 6.84 -14.65 3.30
N LYS A 69 5.70 -14.08 2.92
CA LYS A 69 4.82 -13.29 3.80
C LYS A 69 3.36 -13.57 3.48
N TYR A 70 2.49 -13.21 4.41
CA TYR A 70 1.05 -13.23 4.21
C TYR A 70 0.52 -11.84 4.55
N LYS A 71 -0.03 -11.15 3.56
CA LYS A 71 -0.60 -9.82 3.72
C LYS A 71 -1.88 -9.71 2.89
N LEU A 72 -2.87 -9.02 3.43
CA LEU A 72 -4.07 -8.62 2.69
C LEU A 72 -4.31 -7.16 3.03
N ILE A 73 -4.13 -6.29 2.04
CA ILE A 73 -4.14 -4.84 2.21
C ILE A 73 -5.09 -4.23 1.19
N LEU A 74 -5.99 -3.38 1.66
CA LEU A 74 -6.71 -2.40 0.86
C LEU A 74 -5.98 -1.06 1.00
N GLY A 75 -5.47 -0.54 -0.11
CA GLY A 75 -4.70 0.68 -0.18
C GLY A 75 -5.41 1.76 -0.97
N PHE A 76 -5.20 3.00 -0.55
CA PHE A 76 -5.71 4.20 -1.20
C PHE A 76 -4.51 5.06 -1.55
N TYR A 77 -4.31 5.31 -2.83
CA TYR A 77 -3.27 6.20 -3.32
C TYR A 77 -3.85 7.60 -3.57
N GLY A 78 -3.12 8.62 -3.13
CA GLY A 78 -3.51 10.01 -3.26
C GLY A 78 -2.36 11.00 -3.09
N ILE A 79 -2.73 12.28 -3.04
CA ILE A 79 -1.83 13.43 -2.82
C ILE A 79 -2.32 14.20 -1.59
#